data_AF-A0A952EXB2-F1
#
_entry.id   AF-A0A952EXB2-F1
#
_cell.length_a   1.000
_cell.length_b   1.000
_cell.length_c   1.000
_cell.angle_alpha   90.00
_cell.angle_beta   90.00
_cell.angle_gamma   90.00
#
_symmetry.space_group_name_H-M   'P 1'
#
loop_
_entity.id
_entity.type
_entity.pdbx_description
1 polymer ?
#
loop_
_entity_poly.entity_id
_entity_poly.type
_entity_poly.pdbx_seq_one_letter_code
_entity_poly.pdbx_strand_id
1 'polypeptide(L)'
;MTTAAYVDRAGLQIGTELADFIDGEALPVTGVDPAAFWDGLAGLIRDFSPRNSELLETRTTLQAAIDRWHRERAGQPHDASEYRAMLEDIGYLVPVGPAFAIDTKCDDAEITDIAGPQLVVPVTNARYAINAANARWGSLYDALYGTDALGDLPEPPMRSTTDPCASRSPTAKPADRLTRCRPSPCLPATRAMPNIRSRSFSSTMGSASSW
;
A
#
# COMPACT_ATOMS: atom_id res chain seq x y z
N MET A 1 17.10 4.62 32.39
CA MET A 1 17.91 5.11 31.26
C MET A 1 18.84 3.99 30.89
N THR A 2 18.46 3.17 29.91
CA THR A 2 19.34 2.11 29.40
C THR A 2 20.42 2.80 28.58
N THR A 3 21.66 2.79 29.06
CA THR A 3 22.80 3.27 28.27
C THR A 3 22.85 2.42 27.01
N ALA A 4 22.63 3.03 25.84
CA ALA A 4 22.69 2.32 24.58
C ALA A 4 24.09 1.71 24.43
N ALA A 5 24.17 0.38 24.49
CA ALA A 5 25.39 -0.34 24.23
C ALA A 5 25.63 -0.35 22.72
N TYR A 6 26.89 -0.12 22.32
CA TYR A 6 27.32 -0.15 20.93
C TYR A 6 28.40 -1.21 20.76
N VAL A 7 28.40 -1.84 19.59
CA VAL A 7 29.43 -2.79 19.16
C VAL A 7 30.03 -2.32 17.84
N ASP A 8 31.33 -2.55 17.68
CA ASP A 8 31.98 -2.31 16.40
C ASP A 8 31.64 -3.43 15.41
N ARG A 9 31.26 -3.03 14.20
CA ARG A 9 31.08 -3.89 13.03
C ARG A 9 31.66 -3.18 11.82
N ALA A 10 32.78 -3.68 11.31
CA ALA A 10 33.48 -3.10 10.16
C ALA A 10 33.77 -1.59 10.32
N GLY A 11 34.10 -1.14 11.54
CA GLY A 11 34.34 0.27 11.86
C GLY A 11 33.08 1.13 12.07
N LEU A 12 31.88 0.54 12.00
CA LEU A 12 30.62 1.19 12.37
C LEU A 12 30.30 0.91 13.83
N GLN A 13 29.80 1.92 14.54
CA GLN A 13 29.25 1.78 15.89
C GLN A 13 27.77 1.45 15.80
N ILE A 14 27.43 0.16 15.92
CA ILE A 14 26.06 -0.35 15.79
C ILE A 14 25.48 -0.60 17.18
N GLY A 15 24.22 -0.21 17.40
CA GLY A 15 23.53 -0.53 18.65
C GLY A 15 23.45 -2.05 18.85
N THR A 16 23.81 -2.54 20.05
CA THR A 16 23.94 -3.98 20.32
C THR A 16 22.68 -4.76 19.97
N GLU A 17 21.49 -4.22 20.30
CA GLU A 17 20.20 -4.87 19.97
C GLU A 17 20.02 -5.10 18.47
N LEU A 18 20.46 -4.16 17.62
CA LEU A 18 20.38 -4.30 16.17
C LEU A 18 21.41 -5.30 15.64
N ALA A 19 22.64 -5.26 16.16
CA ALA A 19 23.68 -6.18 15.76
C ALA A 19 23.28 -7.63 16.08
N ASP A 20 22.78 -7.88 17.30
CA ASP A 20 22.35 -9.19 17.76
C ASP A 20 21.15 -9.70 16.95
N PHE A 21 20.18 -8.83 16.62
CA PHE A 21 19.06 -9.19 15.76
C PHE A 21 19.51 -9.60 14.35
N ILE A 22 20.40 -8.81 13.74
CA ILE A 22 20.86 -9.09 12.37
C ILE A 22 21.68 -10.39 12.33
N ASP A 23 22.64 -10.55 13.25
CA ASP A 23 23.53 -11.71 13.30
C ASP A 23 22.78 -12.99 13.73
N GLY A 24 21.80 -12.87 14.64
CA GLY A 24 21.11 -14.00 15.26
C GLY A 24 19.80 -14.43 14.60
N GLU A 25 19.04 -13.50 14.00
CA GLU A 25 17.71 -13.78 13.47
C GLU A 25 17.61 -13.59 11.95
N ALA A 26 18.17 -12.50 11.40
CA ALA A 26 17.97 -12.13 10.00
C ALA A 26 18.94 -12.83 9.04
N LEU A 27 20.25 -12.79 9.29
CA LEU A 27 21.24 -13.37 8.38
C LEU A 27 21.15 -14.90 8.25
N PRO A 28 20.90 -15.68 9.32
CA PRO A 28 20.85 -17.14 9.23
C PRO A 28 19.84 -17.68 8.22
N VAL A 29 18.73 -16.98 7.98
CA VAL A 29 17.70 -17.40 7.01
C VAL A 29 18.05 -17.05 5.56
N THR A 30 19.00 -16.14 5.35
CA THR A 30 19.40 -15.67 4.01
C THR A 30 20.59 -16.42 3.42
N GLY A 31 21.42 -17.05 4.26
CA GLY A 31 22.66 -17.70 3.85
C GLY A 31 23.80 -16.73 3.51
N VAL A 32 23.65 -15.43 3.80
CA VAL A 32 24.69 -14.41 3.61
C VAL A 32 25.68 -14.47 4.78
N ASP A 33 26.98 -14.39 4.47
CA ASP A 33 28.03 -14.33 5.48
C ASP A 33 27.97 -13.01 6.28
N PRO A 34 27.97 -13.05 7.63
CA PRO A 34 27.86 -11.84 8.44
C PRO A 34 29.00 -10.82 8.22
N ALA A 35 30.24 -11.27 8.06
CA ALA A 35 31.35 -10.35 7.84
C ALA A 35 31.20 -9.63 6.48
N ALA A 36 30.85 -10.39 5.43
CA ALA A 36 30.57 -9.82 4.11
C ALA A 36 29.40 -8.82 4.13
N PHE A 37 28.35 -9.09 4.92
CA PHE A 37 27.23 -8.16 5.10
C PHE A 37 27.67 -6.85 5.75
N TRP A 38 28.36 -6.91 6.89
CA TRP A 38 28.76 -5.71 7.63
C TRP A 38 29.81 -4.88 6.88
N ASP A 39 30.78 -5.52 6.23
CA ASP A 39 31.76 -4.84 5.37
C ASP A 39 31.07 -4.16 4.18
N GLY A 40 30.10 -4.86 3.55
CA GLY A 40 29.30 -4.31 2.46
C GLY A 40 28.48 -3.10 2.89
N LEU A 41 27.80 -3.19 4.04
CA LEU A 41 27.03 -2.07 4.60
C LEU A 41 27.92 -0.87 4.91
N ALA A 42 29.08 -1.09 5.55
CA ALA A 42 30.04 -0.02 5.84
C ALA A 42 30.56 0.65 4.56
N GLY A 43 30.85 -0.15 3.52
CA GLY A 43 31.20 0.36 2.19
C GLY A 43 30.11 1.24 1.59
N LEU A 44 28.86 0.77 1.57
CA LEU A 44 27.72 1.52 1.04
C LEU A 44 27.49 2.84 1.80
N ILE A 45 27.57 2.82 3.13
CA ILE A 45 27.42 4.03 3.95
C ILE A 45 28.53 5.02 3.59
N ARG A 46 29.79 4.59 3.57
CA ARG A 46 30.92 5.46 3.22
C ARG A 46 30.76 6.10 1.84
N ASP A 47 30.33 5.31 0.86
CA ASP A 47 30.29 5.74 -0.53
C ASP A 47 29.06 6.64 -0.83
N PHE A 48 27.91 6.39 -0.17
CA PHE A 48 26.66 7.11 -0.45
C PHE A 48 26.26 8.17 0.58
N SER A 49 26.79 8.15 1.81
CA SER A 49 26.49 9.18 2.81
C SER A 49 26.85 10.60 2.35
N PRO A 50 28.01 10.89 1.73
CA PRO A 50 28.33 12.22 1.24
C PRO A 50 27.30 12.71 0.21
N ARG A 51 26.95 11.84 -0.75
CA ARG A 51 25.96 12.16 -1.77
C ARG A 51 24.57 12.42 -1.18
N ASN A 52 24.17 11.67 -0.16
CA ASN A 52 22.89 11.90 0.51
C ASN A 52 22.86 13.27 1.20
N SER A 53 23.93 13.66 1.89
CA SER A 53 24.06 14.99 2.50
C SER A 53 23.98 16.11 1.47
N GLU A 54 24.68 15.99 0.33
CA GLU A 54 24.60 16.97 -0.77
C GLU A 54 23.17 17.15 -1.30
N LEU A 55 22.42 16.05 -1.41
CA LEU A 55 21.02 16.09 -1.86
C LEU A 55 20.12 16.79 -0.84
N LEU A 56 20.37 16.62 0.46
CA LEU A 56 19.65 17.35 1.50
C LEU A 56 19.99 18.84 1.49
N GLU A 57 21.26 19.19 1.32
CA GLU A 57 21.70 20.59 1.17
C GLU A 57 21.06 21.24 -0.06
N THR A 58 20.96 20.51 -1.17
CA THR A 58 20.27 20.98 -2.38
C THR A 58 18.81 21.34 -2.06
N ARG A 59 18.10 20.51 -1.29
CA ARG A 59 16.71 20.80 -0.88
C ARG A 59 16.64 22.07 -0.03
N THR A 60 17.56 22.24 0.92
CA THR A 60 17.63 23.44 1.76
C THR A 60 17.91 24.69 0.93
N THR A 61 18.84 24.64 -0.01
CA THR A 61 19.16 25.76 -0.90
C THR A 61 17.97 26.16 -1.76
N LEU A 62 17.29 25.18 -2.38
CA LEU A 62 16.10 25.43 -3.20
C LEU A 62 14.98 26.07 -2.37
N GLN A 63 14.69 25.53 -1.19
CA GLN A 63 13.66 26.08 -0.32
C GLN A 63 13.99 27.50 0.14
N ALA A 64 15.24 27.76 0.52
CA ALA A 64 15.67 29.10 0.93
C ALA A 64 15.53 30.14 -0.19
N ALA A 65 15.76 29.75 -1.45
CA ALA A 65 15.57 30.61 -2.61
C ALA A 65 14.08 30.95 -2.82
N ILE A 66 13.20 29.96 -2.72
CA ILE A 66 11.73 30.13 -2.80
C ILE A 66 11.24 31.05 -1.67
N ASP A 67 11.69 30.80 -0.43
CA ASP A 67 11.31 31.63 0.72
C ASP A 67 11.75 33.08 0.56
N ARG A 68 12.97 33.31 0.03
CA ARG A 68 13.48 34.65 -0.26
C ARG A 68 12.62 35.34 -1.31
N TRP A 69 12.29 34.66 -2.40
CA TRP A 69 11.47 35.22 -3.49
C TRP A 69 10.11 35.72 -2.98
N HIS A 70 9.44 34.94 -2.11
CA HIS A 70 8.16 35.34 -1.52
C HIS A 70 8.30 36.49 -0.52
N ARG A 71 9.37 36.52 0.28
CA ARG A 71 9.61 37.61 1.25
C ARG A 71 9.85 38.95 0.55
N GLU A 72 10.59 38.97 -0.55
CA GLU A 72 10.88 40.19 -1.32
C GLU A 72 9.65 40.76 -2.04
N ARG A 73 8.65 39.92 -2.32
CA ARG A 73 7.40 40.28 -3.01
C ARG A 73 6.19 40.32 -2.08
N ALA A 74 6.41 40.44 -0.78
CA ALA A 74 5.35 40.49 0.21
C ALA A 74 4.37 41.66 -0.08
N GLY A 75 3.08 41.38 -0.07
CA GLY A 75 2.02 42.36 -0.33
C GLY A 75 1.74 42.66 -1.81
N GLN A 76 2.51 42.08 -2.73
CA GLN A 76 2.25 42.16 -4.17
C GLN A 76 1.34 41.01 -4.62
N PRO A 77 0.52 41.19 -5.67
CA PRO A 77 -0.19 40.07 -6.29
C PRO A 77 0.81 39.05 -6.86
N HIS A 78 0.47 37.76 -6.78
CA HIS A 78 1.34 36.70 -7.28
C HIS A 78 1.32 36.63 -8.81
N ASP A 79 2.49 36.80 -9.45
CA ASP A 79 2.69 36.58 -10.88
C ASP A 79 3.23 35.16 -11.14
N ALA A 80 2.40 34.32 -11.76
CA ALA A 80 2.75 32.94 -12.06
C ALA A 80 3.84 32.80 -13.13
N SER A 81 3.93 33.76 -14.06
CA SER A 81 4.93 33.72 -15.14
C SER A 81 6.33 34.03 -14.60
N GLU A 82 6.46 35.06 -13.75
CA GLU A 82 7.70 35.37 -13.06
C GLU A 82 8.11 34.26 -12.08
N TYR A 83 7.14 33.70 -11.36
CA TYR A 83 7.41 32.62 -10.43
C TYR A 83 7.95 31.38 -11.13
N ARG A 84 7.35 30.99 -12.26
CA ARG A 84 7.84 29.87 -13.07
C ARG A 84 9.25 30.13 -13.59
N ALA A 85 9.53 31.32 -14.12
CA ALA A 85 10.85 31.67 -14.60
C ALA A 85 11.91 31.58 -13.49
N MET A 86 11.58 32.03 -12.28
CA MET A 86 12.46 31.87 -11.11
C MET A 86 12.69 30.39 -10.76
N LEU A 87 11.65 29.55 -10.79
CA LEU A 87 11.80 28.12 -10.51
C LEU A 87 12.68 27.40 -11.55
N GLU A 88 12.61 27.81 -12.82
CA GLU A 88 13.48 27.31 -13.88
C GLU A 88 14.93 27.81 -13.67
N ASP A 89 15.13 29.08 -13.30
CA ASP A 89 16.44 29.69 -13.03
C ASP A 89 17.19 29.04 -11.86
N ILE A 90 16.50 28.73 -10.76
CA ILE A 90 17.11 28.03 -9.61
C ILE A 90 17.30 26.52 -9.87
N GLY A 91 16.88 26.02 -11.03
CA GLY A 91 16.97 24.59 -11.38
C GLY A 91 15.97 23.69 -10.66
N TYR A 92 14.90 24.25 -10.10
CA TYR A 92 13.81 23.48 -9.49
C TYR A 92 12.93 22.83 -10.56
N LEU A 93 12.58 23.60 -11.60
CA LEU A 93 11.91 23.08 -12.79
C LEU A 93 12.94 22.77 -13.86
N VAL A 94 13.12 21.48 -14.13
CA VAL A 94 14.01 20.97 -15.18
C VAL A 94 13.24 20.74 -16.48
N PRO A 95 13.88 20.89 -17.66
CA PRO A 95 13.23 20.63 -18.93
C PRO A 95 12.76 19.18 -19.03
N VAL A 96 11.58 18.98 -19.62
CA VAL A 96 11.03 17.64 -19.85
C VAL A 96 11.95 16.89 -20.81
N GLY A 97 12.36 15.69 -20.42
CA GLY A 97 13.15 14.79 -21.26
C GLY A 97 12.37 14.25 -22.47
N PRO A 98 13.05 13.61 -23.43
CA PRO A 98 12.38 12.97 -24.57
C PRO A 98 11.44 11.85 -24.10
N ALA A 99 10.45 11.52 -24.91
CA ALA A 99 9.57 10.38 -24.65
C ALA A 99 10.38 9.08 -24.62
N PHE A 100 10.14 8.25 -23.61
CA PHE A 100 10.77 6.93 -23.45
C PHE A 100 9.76 5.92 -22.89
N ALA A 101 10.06 4.64 -23.05
CA ALA A 101 9.33 3.55 -22.41
C ALA A 101 10.18 2.97 -21.28
N ILE A 102 9.54 2.60 -20.16
CA ILE A 102 10.23 1.92 -19.06
C ILE A 102 10.55 0.47 -19.45
N ASP A 103 11.71 -0.05 -19.03
CA ASP A 103 12.17 -1.43 -19.27
C ASP A 103 12.18 -2.29 -17.99
N THR A 104 11.47 -1.83 -16.95
CA THR A 104 11.40 -2.56 -15.68
C THR A 104 10.67 -3.88 -15.88
N LYS A 105 11.36 -4.98 -15.61
CA LYS A 105 10.77 -6.32 -15.59
C LYS A 105 10.31 -6.63 -14.17
N CYS A 106 9.04 -6.99 -14.01
CA CYS A 106 8.46 -7.43 -12.75
C CYS A 106 7.62 -8.67 -13.05
N ASP A 107 7.86 -9.75 -12.30
CA ASP A 107 7.19 -11.04 -12.52
C ASP A 107 5.85 -11.12 -11.75
N ASP A 108 5.56 -10.15 -10.86
CA ASP A 108 4.35 -10.13 -10.03
C ASP A 108 3.17 -9.44 -10.74
N ALA A 109 2.15 -10.24 -11.10
CA ALA A 109 0.93 -9.78 -11.77
C ALA A 109 0.15 -8.73 -10.97
N GLU A 110 0.25 -8.78 -9.64
CA GLU A 110 -0.35 -7.81 -8.72
C GLU A 110 0.19 -6.38 -8.91
N ILE A 111 1.39 -6.23 -9.50
CA ILE A 111 2.02 -4.94 -9.78
C ILE A 111 1.85 -4.56 -11.26
N THR A 112 1.92 -5.54 -12.18
CA THR A 112 1.93 -5.28 -13.63
C THR A 112 0.54 -5.20 -14.26
N ASP A 113 -0.36 -6.12 -13.93
CA ASP A 113 -1.57 -6.40 -14.71
C ASP A 113 -2.88 -6.19 -13.95
N ILE A 114 -2.84 -6.26 -12.61
CA ILE A 114 -4.02 -6.22 -11.77
C ILE A 114 -4.21 -4.81 -11.18
N ALA A 115 -5.23 -4.09 -11.64
CA ALA A 115 -5.67 -2.87 -10.98
C ALA A 115 -6.45 -3.21 -9.68
N GLY A 116 -5.97 -2.74 -8.54
CA GLY A 116 -6.58 -3.03 -7.24
C GLY A 116 -6.23 -2.01 -6.15
N PRO A 117 -6.88 -2.11 -4.97
CA PRO A 117 -6.56 -1.28 -3.83
C PRO A 117 -5.20 -1.64 -3.22
N GLN A 118 -4.46 -0.64 -2.74
CA GLN A 118 -3.21 -0.81 -1.99
C GLN A 118 -3.40 -0.37 -0.54
N LEU A 119 -3.02 -1.24 0.40
CA LEU A 119 -3.14 -1.00 1.83
C LEU A 119 -1.78 -0.57 2.42
N VAL A 120 -1.81 0.40 3.33
CA VAL A 120 -0.62 0.88 4.07
C VAL A 120 -0.86 0.69 5.56
N VAL A 121 0.03 -0.05 6.23
CA VAL A 121 -0.05 -0.31 7.68
C VAL A 121 1.31 -0.16 8.36
N PRO A 122 1.36 0.19 9.66
CA PRO A 122 2.61 0.25 10.40
C PRO A 122 3.15 -1.15 10.69
N VAL A 123 4.36 -1.45 10.20
CA VAL A 123 5.03 -2.75 10.40
C VAL A 123 5.35 -3.03 11.88
N THR A 124 5.49 -1.97 12.69
CA THR A 124 5.78 -2.08 14.13
C THR A 124 4.63 -2.68 14.94
N ASN A 125 3.42 -2.75 14.39
CA ASN A 125 2.29 -3.44 15.01
C ASN A 125 2.01 -4.77 14.29
N ALA A 126 2.46 -5.87 14.90
CA ALA A 126 2.32 -7.21 14.34
C ALA A 126 0.86 -7.58 14.02
N ARG A 127 -0.11 -7.13 14.83
CA ARG A 127 -1.53 -7.39 14.58
C ARG A 127 -2.00 -6.69 13.31
N TYR A 128 -1.57 -5.46 13.06
CA TYR A 128 -1.94 -4.74 11.85
C TYR A 128 -1.24 -5.31 10.62
N ALA A 129 0.04 -5.69 10.74
CA ALA A 129 0.78 -6.34 9.65
C ALA A 129 0.12 -7.66 9.22
N ILE A 130 -0.25 -8.54 10.16
CA ILE A 130 -0.86 -9.83 9.83
C ILE A 130 -2.27 -9.66 9.26
N ASN A 131 -3.04 -8.69 9.78
CA ASN A 131 -4.35 -8.36 9.24
C ASN A 131 -4.25 -7.81 7.81
N ALA A 132 -3.24 -6.99 7.53
CA ALA A 132 -2.99 -6.44 6.20
C ALA A 132 -2.58 -7.54 5.20
N ALA A 133 -1.69 -8.45 5.61
CA ALA A 133 -1.32 -9.59 4.78
C ALA A 133 -2.55 -10.46 4.40
N ASN A 134 -3.47 -10.66 5.35
CA ASN A 134 -4.70 -11.42 5.13
C ASN A 134 -5.80 -10.63 4.40
N ALA A 135 -5.67 -9.29 4.28
CA ALA A 135 -6.68 -8.43 3.67
C ALA A 135 -6.78 -8.60 2.14
N ARG A 136 -5.94 -9.44 1.51
CA ARG A 136 -6.09 -9.83 0.10
C ARG A 136 -7.49 -10.37 -0.19
N TRP A 137 -8.10 -11.04 0.79
CA TRP A 137 -9.48 -11.51 0.71
C TRP A 137 -10.26 -11.02 1.93
N GLY A 138 -11.25 -10.17 1.68
CA GLY A 138 -12.14 -9.64 2.71
C GLY A 138 -13.59 -10.01 2.45
N SER A 139 -14.35 -10.22 3.53
CA SER A 139 -15.80 -10.42 3.44
C SER A 139 -16.48 -9.12 3.01
N LEU A 140 -17.10 -9.13 1.83
CA LEU A 140 -17.91 -7.99 1.37
C LEU A 140 -19.12 -7.75 2.28
N TYR A 141 -19.66 -8.82 2.88
CA TYR A 141 -20.77 -8.71 3.83
C TYR A 141 -20.33 -7.96 5.07
N ASP A 142 -19.22 -8.38 5.69
CA ASP A 142 -18.73 -7.72 6.91
C ASP A 142 -18.34 -6.27 6.64
N ALA A 143 -17.76 -5.98 5.47
CA ALA A 143 -17.45 -4.61 5.05
C ALA A 143 -18.72 -3.75 4.89
N LEU A 144 -19.82 -4.29 4.36
CA LEU A 144 -21.08 -3.56 4.19
C LEU A 144 -21.86 -3.40 5.49
N TYR A 145 -21.87 -4.41 6.36
CA TYR A 145 -22.60 -4.39 7.63
C TYR A 145 -21.82 -3.68 8.75
N GLY A 146 -20.49 -3.75 8.73
CA GLY A 146 -19.61 -3.13 9.72
C GLY A 146 -19.31 -1.66 9.43
N THR A 147 -19.90 -1.08 8.39
CA THR A 147 -19.72 0.33 8.00
C THR A 147 -21.06 0.98 7.70
N ASP A 148 -21.05 2.30 7.52
CA ASP A 148 -22.19 3.11 7.10
C ASP A 148 -22.50 2.99 5.59
N ALA A 149 -21.82 2.09 4.85
CA ALA A 149 -22.02 1.91 3.41
C ALA A 149 -23.45 1.46 3.04
N LEU A 150 -24.20 0.89 3.97
CA LEU A 150 -25.61 0.55 3.76
C LEU A 150 -26.56 1.76 3.87
N GLY A 151 -26.09 2.89 4.41
CA GLY A 151 -26.89 4.07 4.74
C GLY A 151 -27.45 3.99 6.17
N ASP A 152 -28.23 4.99 6.56
CA ASP A 152 -28.87 5.00 7.87
C ASP A 152 -29.86 3.84 8.01
N LEU A 153 -29.94 3.31 9.23
CA LEU A 153 -31.00 2.36 9.58
C LEU A 153 -32.35 3.06 9.38
N PRO A 154 -33.38 2.37 8.87
CA PRO A 154 -34.71 2.95 8.77
C PRO A 154 -35.16 3.41 10.15
N GLU A 155 -35.78 4.59 10.21
CA GLU A 155 -36.34 5.09 11.47
C GLU A 155 -37.23 4.00 12.09
N PRO A 156 -37.10 3.73 13.40
CA PRO A 156 -37.96 2.76 14.06
C PRO A 156 -39.41 3.16 13.77
N PRO A 157 -40.27 2.23 13.37
CA PRO A 157 -41.62 2.58 12.98
C PRO A 157 -42.27 3.32 14.13
N MET A 158 -42.68 4.58 13.91
CA MET A 158 -43.71 5.17 14.75
C MET A 158 -44.85 4.17 14.78
N ARG A 159 -45.34 3.87 15.99
CA ARG A 159 -46.21 2.73 16.31
C ARG A 159 -47.59 2.87 15.67
N SER A 160 -47.68 2.86 14.35
CA SER A 160 -48.89 2.70 13.55
C SER A 160 -48.51 2.50 12.09
N THR A 161 -48.98 1.37 11.53
CA THR A 161 -48.97 0.98 10.11
C THR A 161 -47.66 0.41 9.56
N THR A 162 -47.63 -0.92 9.45
CA THR A 162 -46.59 -1.72 8.82
C THR A 162 -46.59 -1.49 7.30
N ASP A 163 -45.62 -0.73 6.80
CA ASP A 163 -45.36 -0.63 5.35
C ASP A 163 -44.50 -1.83 4.91
N PRO A 164 -45.01 -2.77 4.09
CA PRO A 164 -44.29 -4.00 3.74
C PRO A 164 -43.04 -3.74 2.88
N CYS A 165 -42.91 -2.54 2.30
CA CYS A 165 -41.78 -2.13 1.46
C CYS A 165 -40.56 -1.57 2.24
N ALA A 166 -40.67 -1.29 3.54
CA ALA A 166 -39.56 -0.77 4.35
C ALA A 166 -38.44 -1.82 4.60
N SER A 167 -38.67 -3.07 4.18
CA SER A 167 -37.76 -4.20 4.35
C SER A 167 -36.93 -4.52 3.09
N ARG A 168 -36.61 -3.54 2.23
CA ARG A 168 -35.64 -3.78 1.13
C ARG A 168 -34.32 -4.26 1.74
N SER A 169 -34.08 -5.55 1.57
CA SER A 169 -33.21 -6.34 2.42
C SER A 169 -31.73 -6.03 2.19
N PRO A 170 -30.89 -6.16 3.23
CA PRO A 170 -29.44 -5.93 3.15
C PRO A 170 -28.68 -6.90 2.21
N THR A 171 -29.34 -7.95 1.70
CA THR A 171 -28.83 -8.81 0.62
C THR A 171 -28.86 -8.16 -0.77
N ALA A 172 -29.58 -7.05 -0.94
CA ALA A 172 -29.75 -6.40 -2.24
C ALA A 172 -28.48 -5.70 -2.73
N LYS A 173 -27.71 -5.02 -1.86
CA LYS A 173 -26.48 -4.32 -2.29
C LYS A 173 -25.36 -5.28 -2.73
N PRO A 174 -25.06 -6.39 -2.02
CA PRO A 174 -24.12 -7.40 -2.51
C PRO A 174 -24.55 -8.01 -3.85
N ALA A 175 -25.82 -8.35 -4.02
CA ALA A 175 -26.34 -8.96 -5.24
C ALA A 175 -26.35 -7.98 -6.43
N ASP A 176 -26.64 -6.70 -6.19
CA ASP A 176 -26.55 -5.63 -7.18
C ASP A 176 -25.09 -5.42 -7.63
N ARG A 177 -24.14 -5.37 -6.67
CA ARG A 177 -22.71 -5.31 -6.99
C ARG A 177 -22.27 -6.51 -7.84
N LEU A 178 -22.73 -7.72 -7.50
CA LEU A 178 -22.44 -8.93 -8.28
C LEU A 178 -23.01 -8.84 -9.70
N THR A 179 -24.22 -8.30 -9.86
CA THR A 179 -24.86 -8.11 -11.17
C THR A 179 -24.11 -7.10 -12.03
N ARG A 180 -23.53 -6.06 -11.44
CA ARG A 180 -22.69 -5.07 -12.17
C ARG A 180 -21.32 -5.60 -12.54
N CYS A 181 -20.64 -6.27 -11.60
CA CYS A 181 -19.30 -6.82 -11.85
C CYS A 181 -19.34 -8.03 -12.78
N ARG A 182 -20.44 -8.80 -12.76
CA ARG A 182 -20.63 -9.97 -13.62
C ARG A 182 -22.10 -10.03 -14.11
N PRO A 183 -22.44 -9.25 -15.14
CA PRO A 183 -23.78 -9.27 -15.70
C PRO A 183 -24.09 -10.65 -16.29
N SER A 184 -25.25 -11.21 -15.94
CA SER A 184 -25.74 -12.44 -16.55
C SER A 184 -26.72 -12.10 -17.68
N PRO A 185 -26.69 -12.80 -18.83
CA PRO A 185 -27.53 -12.46 -19.98
C PRO A 185 -29.04 -12.56 -19.71
N CYS A 186 -29.46 -13.34 -18.70
CA CYS A 186 -30.86 -13.72 -18.53
C CYS A 186 -31.52 -13.22 -17.24
N LEU A 187 -30.79 -13.02 -16.13
CA LEU A 187 -31.37 -12.65 -14.83
C LEU A 187 -30.38 -11.90 -13.91
N PRO A 188 -30.87 -10.95 -13.08
CA PRO A 188 -30.05 -10.33 -12.03
C PRO A 188 -29.74 -11.32 -10.90
N ALA A 189 -28.63 -11.12 -10.19
CA ALA A 189 -28.18 -12.05 -9.13
C ALA A 189 -29.21 -12.22 -7.99
N THR A 190 -30.09 -11.23 -7.77
CA THR A 190 -31.19 -11.29 -6.81
C THR A 190 -32.23 -12.37 -7.12
N ARG A 191 -32.27 -12.91 -8.34
CA ARG A 191 -33.18 -13.96 -8.80
C ARG A 191 -32.50 -15.30 -9.05
N ALA A 192 -31.23 -15.43 -8.69
CA ALA A 192 -30.52 -16.69 -8.80
C ALA A 192 -31.04 -17.68 -7.74
N MET A 193 -31.89 -18.63 -8.15
CA MET A 193 -32.20 -19.81 -7.34
C MET A 193 -31.29 -20.96 -7.78
N PRO A 194 -30.52 -21.58 -6.88
CA PRO A 194 -29.76 -22.77 -7.22
C PRO A 194 -30.75 -23.90 -7.51
N ASN A 195 -30.71 -24.45 -8.73
CA ASN A 195 -31.35 -25.72 -9.04
C ASN A 195 -30.54 -26.81 -8.34
N ILE A 196 -30.82 -27.05 -7.05
CA ILE A 196 -30.28 -28.19 -6.31
C ILE A 196 -31.00 -29.43 -6.85
N ARG A 197 -30.58 -29.91 -8.02
CA ARG A 197 -30.66 -31.33 -8.33
C ARG A 197 -29.44 -31.97 -7.67
N SER A 198 -29.69 -32.77 -6.65
CA SER A 198 -28.76 -33.70 -6.05
C SER A 198 -28.02 -34.49 -7.15
N ARG A 199 -26.82 -34.05 -7.52
CA ARG A 199 -25.82 -34.94 -8.09
C ARG A 199 -24.99 -35.42 -6.92
N SER A 200 -25.33 -36.61 -6.45
CA SER A 200 -24.45 -37.43 -5.61
C SER A 200 -23.09 -37.51 -6.30
N PHE A 201 -22.09 -36.84 -5.73
CA PHE A 201 -20.72 -37.01 -6.14
C PHE A 201 -20.23 -38.31 -5.51
N SER A 202 -20.34 -39.41 -6.24
CA SER A 202 -19.69 -40.68 -5.90
C SER A 202 -18.18 -40.47 -6.00
N SER A 203 -17.50 -40.49 -4.85
CA SER A 203 -16.04 -40.53 -4.78
C SER A 203 -15.54 -41.88 -5.30
N THR A 204 -15.19 -41.93 -6.58
CA THR A 204 -14.34 -43.02 -7.09
C THR A 204 -12.90 -42.53 -7.04
N MET A 205 -12.15 -42.99 -6.03
CA MET A 205 -10.69 -42.85 -5.99
C MET A 205 -10.09 -43.53 -7.22
N GLY A 206 -9.55 -42.74 -8.14
CA GLY A 206 -8.70 -43.21 -9.23
C GLY A 206 -7.26 -42.84 -8.93
N SER A 207 -6.42 -43.85 -8.73
CA SER A 207 -4.96 -43.74 -8.61
C SER A 207 -4.30 -43.33 -9.93
N ALA A 208 -3.39 -42.35 -9.88
CA ALA A 208 -2.25 -42.19 -10.78
C ALA A 208 -1.24 -41.27 -10.05
N SER A 209 -0.06 -41.72 -9.62
CA SER A 209 1.14 -42.06 -10.40
C SER A 209 1.78 -40.84 -11.07
N SER A 210 3.06 -40.61 -10.72
CA SER A 210 4.10 -39.73 -11.29
C SER A 210 3.91 -38.21 -11.23
N TRP A 211 4.67 -37.56 -10.34
CA TRP A 211 5.86 -36.76 -10.66
C TRP A 211 6.95 -37.06 -9.63
#